data_AF-A0A7H9V9V1-F1
#
_entry.id   AF-A0A7H9V9V1-F1
#
_cell.length_a   1.000
_cell.length_b   1.000
_cell.length_c   1.000
_cell.angle_alpha   90.00
_cell.angle_beta   90.00
_cell.angle_gamma   90.00
#
_symmetry.space_group_name_H-M   'P 1'
#
loop_
_entity.id
_entity.type
_entity.pdbx_description
1 polymer ?
#
loop_
_entity_poly.entity_id
_entity_poly.type
_entity_poly.pdbx_seq_one_letter_code
_entity_poly.pdbx_strand_id
1 'polypeptide(L)'
;MSRASSIKVPENGREGQKTSVDFTLFALFLEARRIHRGKSPTRVAQEAEVEVDAVFRAARGRDPGEDEFLALCAWIGEEPALFLKKEARHGQARCL
;
A
#
# COMPACT_ATOMS: atom_id res chain seq x y z
N MET A 1 -22.00 -36.32 38.02
CA MET A 1 -20.78 -36.08 37.22
C MET A 1 -21.15 -36.23 35.76
N SER A 2 -21.33 -35.13 35.03
CA SER A 2 -21.73 -35.14 33.62
C SER A 2 -20.73 -34.34 32.80
N ARG A 3 -20.10 -35.02 31.83
CA ARG A 3 -19.03 -34.54 30.95
C ARG A 3 -19.51 -33.35 30.12
N ALA A 4 -18.87 -32.21 30.28
CA ALA A 4 -18.91 -31.12 29.30
C ALA A 4 -18.09 -31.55 28.07
N SER A 5 -18.77 -31.80 26.95
CA SER A 5 -18.12 -32.07 25.66
C SER A 5 -17.88 -30.73 24.96
N SER A 6 -16.75 -30.09 25.24
CA SER A 6 -16.30 -28.91 24.50
C SER A 6 -15.89 -29.32 23.09
N ILE A 7 -16.81 -29.16 22.14
CA ILE A 7 -16.46 -29.13 20.72
C ILE A 7 -15.72 -27.82 20.49
N LYS A 8 -14.39 -27.89 20.47
CA LYS A 8 -13.54 -26.78 20.05
C LYS A 8 -13.66 -26.68 18.52
N VAL A 9 -14.50 -25.77 18.04
CA VAL A 9 -14.51 -25.39 16.63
C VAL A 9 -13.16 -24.73 16.33
N PRO A 10 -12.38 -25.20 15.35
CA PRO A 10 -11.21 -24.47 14.93
C PRO A 10 -11.70 -23.23 14.20
N GLU A 11 -11.55 -22.08 14.85
CA GLU A 11 -11.64 -20.77 14.24
C GLU A 11 -10.48 -20.69 13.23
N ASN A 12 -10.76 -21.08 11.99
CA ASN A 12 -9.87 -20.84 10.86
C ASN A 12 -9.83 -19.33 10.64
N GLY A 13 -8.98 -18.66 11.41
CA GLY A 13 -8.48 -17.33 11.11
C GLY A 13 -7.77 -17.41 9.76
N ARG A 14 -8.51 -17.11 8.69
CA ARG A 14 -7.90 -16.61 7.46
C ARG A 14 -7.33 -15.25 7.83
N GLU A 15 -6.10 -15.23 8.37
CA GLU A 15 -5.20 -14.10 8.14
C GLU A 15 -5.01 -14.06 6.62
N GLY A 16 -5.93 -13.37 5.94
CA GLY A 16 -5.74 -13.00 4.55
C GLY A 16 -4.41 -12.29 4.49
N GLN A 17 -3.49 -12.82 3.68
CA GLN A 17 -2.18 -12.22 3.43
C GLN A 17 -2.37 -10.73 3.19
N LYS A 18 -2.00 -9.91 4.18
CA LYS A 18 -2.12 -8.46 4.08
C LYS A 18 -0.96 -7.99 3.23
N THR A 19 -1.12 -8.04 1.91
CA THR A 19 -0.14 -7.50 0.96
C THR A 19 0.09 -6.03 1.30
N SER A 20 1.27 -5.74 1.85
CA SER A 20 1.60 -4.39 2.31
C SER A 20 2.11 -3.55 1.15
N VAL A 21 1.76 -2.26 1.14
CA VAL A 21 2.22 -1.30 0.14
C VAL A 21 3.70 -0.96 0.39
N ASP A 22 4.47 -0.88 -0.68
CA ASP A 22 5.80 -0.29 -0.74
C ASP A 22 5.68 1.23 -0.95
N PHE A 23 5.50 1.96 0.15
CA PHE A 23 5.38 3.41 0.09
C PHE A 23 6.68 4.10 -0.36
N THR A 24 7.84 3.44 -0.27
CA THR A 24 9.09 3.99 -0.80
C THR A 24 9.06 4.00 -2.32
N LEU A 25 8.68 2.88 -2.94
CA LEU A 25 8.50 2.81 -4.40
C LEU A 25 7.41 3.77 -4.87
N PHE A 26 6.29 3.83 -4.15
CA PHE A 26 5.20 4.76 -4.45
C PHE A 26 5.65 6.22 -4.43
N ALA A 27 6.40 6.65 -3.41
CA ALA A 27 6.93 8.01 -3.31
C ALA A 27 7.80 8.38 -4.51
N LEU A 28 8.63 7.45 -4.99
CA LEU A 28 9.49 7.67 -6.17
C LEU A 28 8.66 7.95 -7.42
N PHE A 29 7.62 7.15 -7.68
CA PHE A 29 6.76 7.33 -8.85
C PHE A 29 5.94 8.63 -8.75
N LEU A 30 5.39 8.92 -7.57
CA LEU A 30 4.65 10.15 -7.31
C LEU A 30 5.51 11.38 -7.59
N GLU A 31 6.71 11.44 -7.00
CA GLU A 31 7.61 12.59 -7.16
C GLU A 31 8.16 12.69 -8.59
N ALA A 32 8.52 11.57 -9.23
CA ALA A 32 8.96 11.58 -10.62
C ALA A 32 7.87 12.13 -11.56
N ARG A 33 6.62 11.66 -11.39
CA ARG A 33 5.49 12.13 -12.21
C ARG A 33 5.15 13.60 -11.92
N ARG A 34 5.20 14.01 -10.66
CA ARG A 34 5.02 15.41 -10.22
C ARG A 34 6.04 16.34 -10.86
N ILE A 35 7.33 15.99 -10.78
CA ILE A 35 8.42 16.78 -11.34
C ILE A 35 8.32 16.83 -12.86
N HIS A 36 8.08 15.68 -13.52
CA HIS A 36 7.95 15.62 -14.97
C HIS A 36 6.79 16.47 -15.51
N ARG A 37 5.67 16.55 -14.77
CA ARG A 37 4.52 17.40 -15.12
C ARG A 37 4.66 18.85 -14.61
N GLY A 38 5.75 19.21 -13.92
CA GLY A 38 6.00 20.54 -13.38
C GLY A 38 4.99 20.98 -12.32
N LYS A 39 4.45 20.06 -11.52
CA LYS A 39 3.36 20.34 -10.56
C LYS A 39 3.89 20.57 -9.14
N SER A 40 3.31 21.53 -8.42
CA SER A 40 3.52 21.66 -6.97
C SER A 40 2.70 20.60 -6.21
N PRO A 41 3.06 20.23 -4.97
CA PRO A 41 2.27 19.32 -4.15
C PRO A 41 0.80 19.76 -4.00
N THR A 42 0.54 21.06 -3.81
CA THR A 42 -0.82 21.61 -3.75
C THR A 42 -1.58 21.40 -5.05
N ARG A 43 -0.91 21.51 -6.20
CA ARG A 43 -1.56 21.27 -7.48
C ARG A 43 -1.85 19.79 -7.72
N VAL A 44 -0.99 18.89 -7.25
CA VAL A 44 -1.26 17.45 -7.26
C VAL A 44 -2.50 17.13 -6.41
N ALA A 45 -2.56 17.66 -5.18
CA ALA A 45 -3.70 17.45 -4.29
C ALA A 45 -5.03 17.86 -4.94
N GLN A 46 -5.05 19.03 -5.59
CA GLN A 46 -6.22 19.52 -6.32
C GLN A 46 -6.59 18.63 -7.52
N GLU A 47 -5.60 18.16 -8.30
CA GLU A 47 -5.84 17.33 -9.48
C GLU A 47 -6.21 15.89 -9.15
N ALA A 48 -5.77 15.39 -7.99
CA ALA A 48 -6.08 14.06 -7.49
C ALA A 48 -7.29 14.05 -6.53
N GLU A 49 -7.88 15.21 -6.23
CA GLU A 49 -9.00 15.36 -5.29
C GLU A 49 -8.72 14.78 -3.88
N VAL A 50 -7.51 15.04 -3.38
CA VAL A 50 -7.06 14.60 -2.03
C VAL A 50 -6.58 15.77 -1.19
N GLU A 51 -6.47 15.55 0.12
CA GLU A 51 -5.86 16.51 1.04
C GLU A 51 -4.37 16.70 0.77
N VAL A 52 -3.89 17.95 0.89
CA VAL A 52 -2.48 18.29 0.65
C VAL A 52 -1.54 17.53 1.61
N ASP A 53 -1.96 17.28 2.85
CA ASP A 53 -1.17 16.50 3.81
C ASP A 53 -0.95 15.05 3.34
N ALA A 54 -1.94 14.44 2.68
CA ALA A 54 -1.80 13.10 2.13
C ALA A 54 -0.71 13.05 1.05
N VAL A 55 -0.63 14.07 0.19
CA VAL A 55 0.46 14.21 -0.79
C VAL A 55 1.82 14.32 -0.09
N PHE A 56 1.93 15.11 0.99
CA PHE A 56 3.18 15.23 1.75
C PHE A 56 3.56 13.95 2.50
N ARG A 57 2.59 13.19 3.01
CA ARG A 57 2.84 11.87 3.62
C ARG A 57 3.35 10.90 2.55
N ALA A 58 2.65 10.80 1.42
CA ALA A 58 3.02 9.96 0.29
C ALA A 58 4.42 10.27 -0.25
N ALA A 59 4.74 11.54 -0.51
CA ALA A 59 6.05 11.97 -1.02
C ALA A 59 7.20 11.66 -0.05
N ARG A 60 6.92 11.47 1.24
CA ARG A 60 7.89 11.04 2.27
C ARG A 60 7.92 9.53 2.47
N GLY A 61 7.26 8.76 1.61
CA GLY A 61 7.15 7.30 1.72
C GLY A 61 6.33 6.85 2.93
N ARG A 62 5.36 7.66 3.38
CA ARG A 62 4.45 7.32 4.47
C ARG A 62 3.05 7.07 3.90
N ASP A 63 2.28 6.30 4.66
CA ASP A 63 0.89 5.97 4.33
C ASP A 63 0.03 7.25 4.21
N PRO A 64 -0.54 7.56 3.03
CA PRO A 64 -1.44 8.67 2.84
C PRO A 64 -2.89 8.37 3.29
N GLY A 65 -3.24 7.11 3.53
CA GLY A 65 -4.62 6.64 3.63
C GLY A 65 -5.00 5.81 2.39
N GLU A 66 -5.98 4.93 2.53
CA GLU A 66 -6.37 3.97 1.48
C GLU A 66 -6.98 4.69 0.26
N ASP A 67 -7.96 5.56 0.50
CA ASP A 67 -8.62 6.32 -0.57
C ASP A 67 -7.63 7.26 -1.27
N GLU A 68 -6.77 7.93 -0.50
CA GLU A 68 -5.75 8.82 -1.05
C GLU A 68 -4.67 8.07 -1.83
N PHE A 69 -4.29 6.86 -1.39
CA PHE A 69 -3.38 6.00 -2.14
C PHE A 69 -3.97 5.64 -3.50
N LEU A 70 -5.24 5.24 -3.57
CA LEU A 70 -5.92 4.89 -4.83
C LEU A 70 -6.04 6.10 -5.77
N ALA A 71 -6.46 7.25 -5.24
CA ALA A 71 -6.58 8.49 -6.01
C ALA A 71 -5.22 8.94 -6.58
N LEU A 72 -4.16 8.84 -5.78
CA LEU A 72 -2.80 9.18 -6.23
C LEU A 72 -2.25 8.16 -7.23
N CYS A 73 -2.58 6.86 -7.13
CA CYS A 73 -2.24 5.88 -8.17
C CYS A 73 -2.86 6.26 -9.52
N ALA A 74 -4.16 6.61 -9.52
CA ALA A 74 -4.85 7.08 -10.73
C ALA A 74 -4.20 8.37 -11.29
N TRP A 75 -3.81 9.31 -10.43
CA TRP A 75 -3.13 10.53 -10.85
C TRP A 75 -1.74 10.26 -11.46
N ILE A 76 -0.96 9.36 -10.86
CA ILE A 76 0.34 8.91 -11.40
C ILE A 76 0.14 8.28 -12.79
N GLY A 77 -0.92 7.49 -12.93
CA GLY A 77 -1.28 6.72 -14.11
C GLY A 77 -0.79 5.27 -14.02
N GLU A 78 -0.71 4.71 -12.81
CA GLU A 78 -0.22 3.36 -12.54
C GLU A 78 -1.25 2.57 -11.72
N GLU A 79 -1.27 1.26 -11.93
CA GLU A 79 -2.13 0.34 -11.17
C GLU A 79 -1.64 0.19 -9.72
N PRO A 80 -2.52 0.19 -8.69
CA PRO A 80 -2.11 0.03 -7.30
C PRO A 80 -1.28 -1.23 -7.02
N ALA A 81 -1.51 -2.30 -7.80
CA ALA A 81 -0.78 -3.56 -7.72
C ALA A 81 0.74 -3.41 -7.93
N LEU A 82 1.18 -2.37 -8.67
CA LEU A 82 2.59 -2.06 -8.88
C LEU A 82 3.32 -1.78 -7.55
N PHE A 83 2.62 -1.17 -6.60
CA PHE A 83 3.18 -0.73 -5.32
C PHE A 83 3.00 -1.77 -4.22
N LEU A 84 2.47 -2.96 -4.50
CA LEU A 84 2.37 -4.01 -3.49
C LEU A 84 3.73 -4.71 -3.34
N LYS A 85 4.18 -4.88 -2.10
CA LYS A 85 5.38 -5.67 -1.82
C LYS A 85 5.16 -7.09 -2.32
N LYS A 86 6.03 -7.53 -3.23
CA LYS A 86 6.11 -8.94 -3.59
C LYS A 86 6.48 -9.70 -2.33
N GLU A 87 5.65 -10.65 -1.91
CA GLU A 87 6.00 -11.53 -0.80
C GLU A 87 7.33 -12.20 -1.16
N ALA A 88 8.39 -11.87 -0.41
CA ALA A 88 9.58 -12.70 -0.40
C ALA A 88 9.14 -14.04 0.21
N ARG A 89 8.80 -15.01 -0.63
CA ARG A 89 8.76 -16.40 -0.21
C ARG A 89 10.16 -16.69 0.32
N HIS A 90 10.31 -16.73 1.65
CA HIS A 90 11.50 -17.28 2.28
C HIS A 90 11.61 -18.73 1.81
N GLY A 91 12.40 -18.93 0.76
CA GLY A 91 12.48 -20.18 0.02
C GLY A 91 13.89 -20.37 -0.52
N GLN A 92 14.80 -20.67 0.40
CA GLN A 92 16.05 -21.42 0.18
C GLN A 92 16.93 -20.90 -0.96
N ALA A 93 17.82 -19.96 -0.65
CA ALA A 93 19.12 -19.95 -1.30
C ALA A 93 19.86 -21.23 -0.87
N ARG A 94 19.69 -22.31 -1.64
CA ARG A 94 20.64 -23.42 -1.61
C ARG A 94 21.93 -22.92 -2.23
N CYS A 95 23.02 -23.00 -1.46
CA CYS A 95 24.37 -22.90 -1.97
C CYS A 95 24.53 -23.84 -3.18
N LEU A 96 25.07 -23.31 -4.27
CA LEU A 96 25.74 -24.07 -5.33
C LEU A 96 27.19 -23.62 -5.35
#